data_AF-A0AAW1TUA5-F1
#
_entry.id   AF-A0AAW1TUA5-F1
#
_cell.length_a   1.000
_cell.length_b   1.000
_cell.length_c   1.000
_cell.angle_alpha   90.00
_cell.angle_beta   90.00
_cell.angle_gamma   90.00
#
_symmetry.space_group_name_H-M   'P 1'
#
loop_
_entity.id
_entity.type
_entity.pdbx_description
1 polymer ?
#
loop_
_entity_poly.entity_id
_entity_poly.type
_entity_poly.pdbx_seq_one_letter_code
_entity_poly.pdbx_strand_id
1 'polypeptide(L)'
;MQRKSNIMLHGLVEPPQEVLKFVDPDAQLDVRRVFRVGKSNRPNGRPRRVKIVPGSDAAVHQFLNSLKRKKICKPNSCIRLYPQTKRVEAEFERRKSDGESIRMKFVSGVPTIKPSN
;
A
#
# COMPACT_ATOMS: atom_id res chain seq x y z
N MET A 1 2.34 22.04 -6.35
CA MET A 1 2.99 20.88 -5.67
C MET A 1 2.26 19.60 -6.01
N GLN A 2 2.84 18.75 -6.87
CA GLN A 2 2.34 17.39 -7.14
C GLN A 2 2.49 16.53 -5.88
N ARG A 3 1.40 15.90 -5.44
CA ARG A 3 1.28 15.27 -4.12
C ARG A 3 1.73 13.82 -4.16
N LYS A 4 2.68 13.46 -3.28
CA LYS A 4 3.35 12.15 -3.25
C LYS A 4 2.42 10.94 -3.05
N SER A 5 2.63 9.88 -3.83
CA SER A 5 1.94 8.57 -3.80
C SER A 5 2.64 7.63 -2.82
N ASN A 6 1.92 7.07 -1.85
CA ASN A 6 2.53 6.16 -0.87
C ASN A 6 2.35 4.70 -1.29
N ILE A 7 3.10 3.79 -0.67
CA ILE A 7 2.94 2.36 -0.88
C ILE A 7 2.45 1.71 0.43
N MET A 8 1.42 0.88 0.31
CA MET A 8 0.85 0.14 1.44
C MET A 8 1.16 -1.34 1.33
N LEU A 9 1.61 -1.92 2.43
CA LEU A 9 2.00 -3.32 2.57
C LEU A 9 1.13 -4.02 3.61
N HIS A 10 0.72 -5.23 3.27
CA HIS A 10 -0.18 -6.05 4.08
C HIS A 10 0.47 -7.39 4.41
N GLY A 11 0.23 -7.91 5.61
CA GLY A 11 0.58 -9.29 5.99
C GLY A 11 1.97 -9.47 6.59
N LEU A 12 2.58 -8.39 7.11
CA LEU A 12 3.96 -8.40 7.60
C LEU A 12 4.03 -8.35 9.13
N VAL A 13 4.67 -9.37 9.72
CA VAL A 13 4.93 -9.44 11.16
C VAL A 13 6.26 -8.74 11.48
N GLU A 14 7.12 -8.57 10.48
CA GLU A 14 8.47 -8.04 10.58
C GLU A 14 8.54 -6.52 10.83
N PRO A 15 9.64 -6.03 11.42
CA PRO A 15 9.89 -4.60 11.58
C PRO A 15 9.84 -3.86 10.22
N PRO A 16 9.32 -2.63 10.17
CA PRO A 16 9.19 -1.85 8.92
C PRO A 16 10.49 -1.69 8.12
N GLN A 17 11.65 -1.67 8.78
CA GLN A 17 12.96 -1.52 8.15
C GLN A 17 13.40 -2.79 7.40
N GLU A 18 13.16 -3.96 8.00
CA GLU A 18 13.49 -5.23 7.36
C GLU A 18 12.64 -5.45 6.11
N VAL A 19 11.37 -5.07 6.18
CA VAL A 19 10.43 -5.12 5.07
C VAL A 19 10.99 -4.42 3.82
N LEU A 20 11.64 -3.27 3.99
CA LEU A 20 12.17 -2.53 2.85
C LEU A 20 13.25 -3.32 2.10
N LYS A 21 14.15 -4.01 2.83
CA LYS A 21 15.20 -4.85 2.24
C LYS A 21 14.65 -6.00 1.38
N PHE A 22 13.43 -6.47 1.67
CA PHE A 22 12.79 -7.55 0.91
C PHE A 22 12.00 -7.04 -0.30
N VAL A 23 11.35 -5.89 -0.14
CA VAL A 23 10.48 -5.34 -1.18
C VAL A 23 11.33 -4.62 -2.24
N ASP A 24 12.45 -4.04 -1.83
CA ASP A 24 13.38 -3.30 -2.67
C ASP A 24 14.84 -3.70 -2.34
N PRO A 25 15.27 -4.93 -2.68
CA PRO A 25 16.61 -5.42 -2.38
C PRO A 25 17.71 -4.62 -3.09
N ASP A 26 17.40 -4.07 -4.26
CA ASP A 26 18.30 -3.25 -5.06
C ASP A 26 18.29 -1.77 -4.66
N ALA A 27 17.53 -1.39 -3.62
CA ALA A 27 17.37 -0.03 -3.11
C ALA A 27 17.02 1.01 -4.21
N GLN A 28 16.17 0.63 -5.16
CA GLN A 28 15.73 1.48 -6.27
C GLN A 28 14.71 2.55 -5.83
N LEU A 29 14.04 2.34 -4.71
CA LEU A 29 13.07 3.25 -4.13
C LEU A 29 13.76 4.22 -3.18
N ASP A 30 13.85 5.50 -3.56
CA ASP A 30 14.17 6.56 -2.59
C ASP A 30 13.07 6.63 -1.53
N VAL A 31 13.35 6.20 -0.29
CA VAL A 31 12.36 6.06 0.78
C VAL A 31 12.64 7.07 1.88
N ARG A 32 11.68 7.98 2.09
CA ARG A 32 11.78 9.00 3.15
C ARG A 32 11.42 8.45 4.53
N ARG A 33 10.37 7.62 4.60
CA ARG A 33 9.86 7.07 5.87
C ARG A 33 9.18 5.72 5.65
N VAL A 34 9.33 4.81 6.62
CA VAL A 34 8.54 3.58 6.69
C VAL A 34 8.02 3.39 8.11
N PHE A 35 6.73 3.11 8.26
CA PHE A 35 6.12 2.92 9.57
C PHE A 35 4.86 2.04 9.51
N ARG A 36 4.46 1.47 10.66
CA ARG A 36 3.20 0.74 10.78
C ARG A 36 2.02 1.71 10.90
N VAL A 37 0.95 1.43 10.17
CA VAL A 37 -0.29 2.18 10.23
C VAL A 37 -1.22 1.56 11.26
N GLY A 38 -1.68 2.38 12.20
CA GLY A 38 -2.57 2.00 13.30
C GLY A 38 -1.83 1.84 14.64
N LYS A 39 -2.57 2.07 15.74
CA LYS A 39 -2.04 2.04 17.12
C LYS A 39 -1.72 0.61 17.58
N SER A 40 -2.54 -0.37 17.20
CA SER A 40 -2.41 -1.79 17.58
C SER A 40 -2.62 -2.72 16.38
N ASN A 41 -2.28 -4.01 16.54
CA ASN A 41 -2.65 -5.04 15.57
C ASN A 41 -4.17 -5.12 15.42
N ARG A 42 -4.65 -5.65 14.29
CA ARG A 42 -6.10 -5.75 14.08
C ARG A 42 -6.70 -6.74 15.08
N PRO A 43 -7.99 -6.58 15.46
CA PRO A 43 -8.68 -7.45 16.43
C PRO A 43 -8.58 -8.95 16.09
N ASN A 44 -8.46 -9.26 14.80
CA ASN A 44 -8.41 -10.61 14.25
C ASN A 44 -6.99 -11.23 14.26
N GLY A 45 -6.07 -10.72 15.08
CA GLY A 45 -4.66 -11.15 15.10
C GLY A 45 -3.84 -10.77 13.86
N ARG A 46 -4.44 -10.10 12.87
CA ARG A 46 -3.74 -9.73 11.64
C ARG A 46 -2.73 -8.61 11.91
N PRO A 47 -1.51 -8.72 11.37
CA PRO A 47 -0.49 -7.70 11.56
C PRO A 47 -0.92 -6.35 11.00
N ARG A 48 -0.42 -5.28 11.63
CA ARG A 48 -0.59 -3.90 11.13
C ARG A 48 -0.09 -3.77 9.70
N ARG A 49 -0.73 -2.88 8.94
CA ARG A 49 -0.22 -2.50 7.62
C ARG A 49 1.07 -1.71 7.78
N VAL A 50 1.99 -1.83 6.83
CA VAL A 50 3.18 -0.99 6.76
C VAL A 50 2.99 0.02 5.63
N LYS A 51 3.29 1.29 5.90
CA LYS A 51 3.27 2.37 4.93
C LYS A 51 4.69 2.79 4.61
N ILE A 52 5.02 2.78 3.33
CA ILE A 52 6.26 3.32 2.78
C ILE A 52 5.91 4.68 2.17
N VAL A 53 6.64 5.71 2.60
CA VAL A 53 6.58 7.08 2.09
C VAL A 53 7.80 7.30 1.21
N PRO A 54 7.63 7.30 -0.11
CA PRO A 54 8.71 7.46 -1.07
C PRO A 54 9.06 8.94 -1.28
N GLY A 55 10.28 9.17 -1.76
CA GLY A 55 10.82 10.48 -2.12
C GLY A 55 10.27 11.01 -3.43
N SER A 56 10.03 10.12 -4.41
CA SER A 56 9.58 10.44 -5.76
C SER A 56 8.42 9.55 -6.22
N ASP A 57 7.40 10.15 -6.86
CA ASP A 57 6.25 9.43 -7.40
C ASP A 57 6.58 8.64 -8.66
N ALA A 58 7.50 9.14 -9.47
CA ALA A 58 7.95 8.44 -10.66
C ALA A 58 8.58 7.08 -10.28
N ALA A 59 9.39 7.08 -9.21
CA ALA A 59 10.00 5.86 -8.67
C ALA A 59 8.93 4.88 -8.15
N VAL A 60 7.86 5.36 -7.51
CA VAL A 60 6.75 4.51 -7.05
C VAL A 60 6.03 3.85 -8.20
N HIS A 61 5.73 4.61 -9.24
CA HIS A 61 5.02 4.07 -10.40
C HIS A 61 5.89 3.06 -11.15
N GLN A 62 7.18 3.32 -11.33
CA GLN A 62 8.13 2.37 -11.93
C GLN A 62 8.25 1.10 -11.09
N PHE A 63 8.42 1.25 -9.78
CA PHE A 63 8.53 0.13 -8.84
C PHE A 63 7.26 -0.72 -8.75
N LEU A 64 6.09 -0.10 -8.67
CA LEU A 64 4.84 -0.85 -8.66
C LEU A 64 4.56 -1.49 -10.01
N ASN A 65 4.99 -0.88 -11.12
CA ASN A 65 4.92 -1.50 -12.44
C ASN A 65 5.88 -2.69 -12.58
N SER A 66 7.08 -2.64 -12.01
CA SER A 66 7.99 -3.80 -11.97
C SER A 66 7.42 -4.93 -11.10
N LEU A 67 6.65 -4.58 -10.06
CA LEU A 67 6.02 -5.51 -9.12
C LEU A 67 4.64 -6.01 -9.53
N LYS A 68 3.98 -5.43 -10.55
CA LYS A 68 2.63 -5.79 -11.04
C LYS A 68 2.45 -7.27 -11.39
N ARG A 69 3.52 -8.06 -11.41
CA ARG A 69 3.52 -9.50 -11.71
C ARG A 69 4.14 -10.38 -10.63
N LYS A 70 4.61 -9.84 -9.49
CA LYS A 70 5.30 -10.62 -8.46
C LYS A 70 4.55 -10.57 -7.13
N LYS A 71 3.99 -11.72 -6.75
CA LYS A 71 3.59 -12.00 -5.36
C LYS A 71 4.89 -12.23 -4.58
N ILE A 72 5.27 -11.30 -3.71
CA ILE A 72 6.46 -11.48 -2.87
C ILE A 72 6.06 -12.40 -1.73
N CYS A 73 6.48 -13.66 -1.78
CA CYS A 73 6.22 -14.63 -0.72
C CYS A 73 7.52 -14.96 0.03
N LYS A 74 7.43 -14.92 1.36
CA LYS A 74 8.31 -15.59 2.30
C LYS A 74 7.73 -16.97 2.66
N PRO A 75 8.53 -17.85 3.29
CA PRO A 75 8.07 -19.17 3.73
C PRO A 75 6.77 -19.12 4.55
N ASN A 76 6.59 -18.06 5.36
CA ASN A 76 5.48 -17.94 6.31
C ASN A 76 4.50 -16.80 6.01
N SER A 77 4.73 -15.99 4.96
CA SER A 77 3.86 -14.85 4.65
C SER A 77 3.98 -14.42 3.19
N CYS A 78 2.86 -14.04 2.58
CA CYS A 78 2.89 -13.40 1.27
C CYS A 78 2.46 -11.95 1.39
N ILE A 79 3.27 -11.09 0.79
CA ILE A 79 3.12 -9.65 0.83
C ILE A 79 2.38 -9.21 -0.43
N ARG A 80 1.40 -8.33 -0.24
CA ARG A 80 0.78 -7.60 -1.34
C ARG A 80 1.11 -6.12 -1.21
N LEU A 81 1.62 -5.58 -2.30
CA LEU A 81 1.95 -4.18 -2.51
C LEU A 81 0.76 -3.47 -3.14
N TYR A 82 0.42 -2.30 -2.61
CA TYR A 82 -0.66 -1.48 -3.15
C TYR A 82 -0.18 -0.04 -3.37
N PRO A 83 -0.37 0.53 -4.57
CA PRO A 83 -0.31 1.98 -4.75
C PRO A 83 -1.40 2.62 -3.91
N GLN A 84 -1.02 3.48 -2.97
CA GLN A 84 -1.95 4.37 -2.29
C GLN A 84 -2.00 5.67 -3.09
N THR A 85 -2.85 5.69 -4.11
CA THR A 85 -3.15 6.92 -4.86
C THR A 85 -4.09 7.80 -4.05
N LYS A 86 -3.66 9.00 -3.65
CA LYS A 86 -4.47 9.94 -2.86
C LYS A 86 -5.79 10.33 -3.52
N ARG A 87 -5.87 10.30 -4.85
CA ARG A 87 -7.09 10.65 -5.60
C ARG A 87 -8.24 9.69 -5.29
N VAL A 88 -7.95 8.39 -5.35
CA VAL A 88 -8.92 7.33 -5.07
C VAL A 88 -9.23 7.26 -3.58
N GLU A 89 -8.28 7.57 -2.69
CA GLU A 89 -8.55 7.69 -1.24
C GLU A 89 -9.46 8.88 -0.92
N ALA A 90 -9.20 10.06 -1.49
CA ALA A 90 -10.03 11.24 -1.27
C ALA A 90 -11.45 11.04 -1.82
N GLU A 91 -11.58 10.40 -2.98
CA GLU A 91 -12.89 10.08 -3.56
C GLU A 91 -13.62 9.00 -2.74
N PHE A 92 -12.89 8.03 -2.17
CA PHE A 92 -13.45 7.02 -1.27
C PHE A 92 -13.92 7.64 0.05
N GLU A 93 -13.13 8.51 0.67
CA GLU A 93 -13.50 9.22 1.89
C GLU A 93 -14.69 10.17 1.68
N ARG A 94 -14.74 10.84 0.52
CA ARG A 94 -15.86 11.71 0.13
C ARG A 94 -17.17 10.92 0.01
N ARG A 95 -17.20 9.91 -0.87
CA ARG A 95 -18.41 9.10 -1.11
C ARG A 95 -18.88 8.35 0.13
N LYS A 96 -17.96 7.93 0.99
CA LYS A 96 -18.32 7.35 2.30
C LYS A 96 -18.96 8.38 3.24
N SER A 97 -18.48 9.62 3.23
CA SER A 97 -19.09 10.73 3.98
C SER A 97 -20.46 11.10 3.43
N ASP A 98 -20.66 10.95 2.12
CA ASP A 98 -21.94 11.14 1.44
C ASP A 98 -22.94 9.99 1.72
N GLY A 99 -22.58 9.01 2.56
CA GLY A 99 -23.44 7.89 2.95
C GLY A 99 -23.46 6.74 1.94
N GLU A 100 -22.65 6.79 0.89
CA GLU A 100 -22.64 5.73 -0.12
C GLU A 100 -22.00 4.44 0.41
N SER A 101 -22.66 3.31 0.15
CA SER A 101 -22.09 1.98 0.41
C SER A 101 -21.11 1.61 -0.69
N ILE A 102 -19.85 1.99 -0.50
CA ILE A 102 -18.76 1.76 -1.46
C ILE A 102 -17.62 0.94 -0.86
N ARG A 103 -16.93 0.19 -1.71
CA ARG A 103 -15.71 -0.56 -1.40
C ARG A 103 -14.60 -0.22 -2.37
N MET A 104 -13.38 -0.23 -1.86
CA MET A 104 -12.19 -0.13 -2.72
C MET A 104 -11.89 -1.51 -3.33
N LYS A 105 -11.84 -1.61 -4.65
CA LYS A 105 -11.48 -2.81 -5.42
C LYS A 105 -10.26 -2.52 -6.31
N PHE A 106 -9.39 -3.50 -6.49
CA PHE A 106 -8.23 -3.38 -7.37
C PHE A 106 -8.53 -4.00 -8.73
N VAL A 107 -8.36 -3.22 -9.80
CA VAL A 107 -8.48 -3.67 -11.19
C VAL A 107 -7.14 -3.39 -11.87
N SER A 108 -6.47 -4.43 -12.37
CA SER A 108 -5.16 -4.33 -13.04
C SER A 108 -4.08 -3.56 -12.24
N GLY A 109 -4.09 -3.71 -10.91
CA GLY A 109 -3.16 -3.05 -10.00
C GLY A 109 -3.49 -1.58 -9.69
N VAL A 110 -4.60 -1.04 -10.23
CA VAL A 110 -5.08 0.31 -9.94
C VAL A 110 -6.21 0.23 -8.89
N PRO A 111 -6.12 0.98 -7.78
CA PRO A 111 -7.23 1.08 -6.84
C PRO A 111 -8.40 1.79 -7.53
N THR A 112 -9.59 1.23 -7.40
CA THR A 112 -10.84 1.78 -7.95
C THR A 112 -11.92 1.73 -6.88
N ILE A 113 -12.88 2.64 -6.94
CA ILE A 113 -14.05 2.63 -6.07
C ILE A 113 -15.17 1.89 -6.78
N LYS A 114 -15.76 0.91 -6.11
CA LYS A 114 -16.93 0.17 -6.60
C LYS A 114 -18.05 0.27 -5.58
N PRO A 115 -19.32 0.28 -6.01
CA PRO A 115 -20.44 0.03 -5.11
C PRO A 115 -20.24 -1.29 -4.35
N SER A 116 -20.76 -1.34 -3.12
CA SER A 116 -20.76 -2.53 -2.28
C SER A 116 -21.98 -3.44 -2.53
N ASN A 117 -22.93 -3.02 -3.37
CA ASN A 117 -23.98 -3.87 -3.93
C ASN A 117 -23.46 -4.69 -5.12
#